data_AF-A0A7S2APV4-F1
#
_entry.id   AF-A0A7S2APV4-F1
#
_cell.length_a   1.000
_cell.length_b   1.000
_cell.length_c   1.000
_cell.angle_alpha   90.00
_cell.angle_beta   90.00
_cell.angle_gamma   90.00
#
_symmetry.space_group_name_H-M   'P 1'
#
loop_
_entity.id
_entity.type
_entity.pdbx_description
1 polymer ?
#
loop_
_entity_poly.entity_id
_entity_poly.type
_entity_poly.pdbx_seq_one_letter_code
_entity_poly.pdbx_strand_id
1 'polypeptide(L)'
;YIFRKWGWAKTTALTPWVILWAGGAWMAASAWLPGVVSSMMGVPMLSVLCMAGAAVYVFEKATKFSVFKPAEEMVYIGLDENAKTRGKASVDILGGQLGKSGGSVLIQGLLLCSTTGHLAGALPVLFTVHTIVAGMWIAAVSALAFHHGDLLDALTSIDDDDKDTADLVCDLKQPA
;
A
#
# COMPACT_ATOMS: atom_id res chain seq x y z
N TYR A 1 11.36 -10.57 -11.63
CA TYR A 1 11.94 -11.68 -10.82
C TYR A 1 11.23 -11.86 -9.48
N ILE A 2 10.94 -10.78 -8.72
CA ILE A 2 10.31 -10.87 -7.38
C ILE A 2 8.88 -11.47 -7.42
N PHE A 3 8.06 -11.04 -8.38
CA PHE A 3 6.68 -11.53 -8.57
C PHE A 3 6.60 -13.02 -8.93
N ARG A 4 7.60 -13.54 -9.67
CA ARG A 4 7.68 -14.96 -10.07
C ARG A 4 8.04 -15.88 -8.90
N LYS A 5 8.75 -15.38 -7.88
CA LYS A 5 9.23 -16.19 -6.77
C LYS A 5 8.29 -16.16 -5.56
N TRP A 6 7.66 -15.01 -5.29
CA TRP A 6 6.85 -14.79 -4.09
C TRP A 6 5.35 -14.69 -4.35
N GLY A 7 4.93 -14.68 -5.61
CA GLY A 7 3.54 -14.49 -5.99
C GLY A 7 3.10 -13.03 -5.86
N TRP A 8 2.07 -12.67 -6.62
CA TRP A 8 1.58 -11.30 -6.70
C TRP A 8 1.09 -10.80 -5.33
N ALA A 9 0.20 -11.56 -4.67
CA ALA A 9 -0.42 -11.17 -3.40
C ALA A 9 0.57 -10.88 -2.26
N LYS A 10 1.62 -11.70 -2.11
CA LYS A 10 2.63 -11.49 -1.06
C LYS A 10 3.49 -10.27 -1.35
N THR A 11 3.73 -9.98 -2.63
CA THR A 11 4.53 -8.82 -3.06
C THR A 11 3.77 -7.51 -2.86
N THR A 12 2.47 -7.46 -3.19
CA THR A 12 1.61 -6.31 -2.89
C THR A 12 1.44 -6.09 -1.40
N ALA A 13 1.29 -7.16 -0.61
CA ALA A 13 1.13 -7.09 0.84
C ALA A 13 2.40 -6.65 1.59
N LEU A 14 3.60 -6.81 0.99
CA LEU A 14 4.86 -6.38 1.62
C LEU A 14 4.87 -4.87 1.92
N THR A 15 4.28 -4.05 1.05
CA THR A 15 4.27 -2.59 1.19
C THR A 15 3.53 -2.12 2.45
N PRO A 16 2.26 -2.50 2.69
CA PRO A 16 1.57 -2.12 3.92
C PRO A 16 2.23 -2.73 5.17
N TRP A 17 2.82 -3.92 5.09
CA TRP A 17 3.57 -4.51 6.22
C TRP A 17 4.80 -3.68 6.59
N VAL A 18 5.57 -3.23 5.59
CA VAL A 18 6.73 -2.36 5.81
C VAL A 18 6.32 -1.05 6.46
N ILE A 19 5.25 -0.41 5.98
CA ILE A 19 4.74 0.85 6.54
C ILE A 19 4.19 0.65 7.95
N LEU A 20 3.50 -0.47 8.20
CA LEU A 20 2.99 -0.82 9.54
C LEU A 20 4.15 -0.94 10.54
N TRP A 21 5.17 -1.74 10.21
CA TRP A 21 6.27 -1.99 11.14
C TRP A 21 7.26 -0.84 11.25
N ALA A 22 7.73 -0.28 10.12
CA ALA A 22 8.71 0.80 10.15
C ALA A 22 8.12 2.10 10.71
N GLY A 23 6.95 2.52 10.19
CA GLY A 23 6.24 3.69 10.68
C GLY A 23 5.72 3.51 12.10
N GLY A 24 5.17 2.33 12.40
CA GLY A 24 4.69 2.00 13.75
C GLY A 24 5.81 1.96 14.79
N ALA A 25 6.93 1.32 14.49
CA ALA A 25 8.10 1.30 15.37
C ALA A 25 8.66 2.71 15.61
N TRP A 26 8.70 3.54 14.56
CA TRP A 26 9.12 4.94 14.66
C TRP A 26 8.19 5.76 15.57
N MET A 27 6.87 5.68 15.35
CA MET A 27 5.88 6.41 16.14
C MET A 27 5.87 5.96 17.60
N ALA A 28 5.94 4.64 17.85
CA ALA A 28 6.08 4.10 19.19
C ALA A 28 7.36 4.64 19.84
N ALA A 29 8.51 4.50 19.19
CA ALA A 29 9.78 5.02 19.70
C ALA A 29 9.68 6.53 20.02
N SER A 30 9.03 7.32 19.17
CA SER A 30 8.86 8.77 19.40
C SER A 30 8.02 9.12 20.64
N ALA A 31 7.13 8.23 21.08
CA ALA A 31 6.30 8.42 22.27
C ALA A 31 7.04 8.03 23.57
N TRP A 32 7.92 7.03 23.52
CA TRP A 32 8.64 6.50 24.70
C TRP A 32 10.02 7.11 24.90
N LEU A 33 10.76 7.39 23.82
CA LEU A 33 12.15 7.89 23.87
C LEU A 33 12.31 9.24 24.59
N PRO A 34 11.41 10.24 24.46
CA PRO A 34 11.56 11.51 25.18
C PRO A 34 11.64 11.36 26.71
N GLY A 35 10.95 10.37 27.27
CA GLY A 35 10.98 10.05 28.71
C GLY A 35 12.22 9.28 29.15
N VAL A 36 12.86 8.52 28.25
CA VAL A 36 14.03 7.66 28.55
C VAL A 36 15.36 8.36 28.26
N VAL A 37 15.42 9.19 27.22
CA VAL A 37 16.67 9.75 26.68
C VAL A 37 16.96 11.18 27.16
N SER A 38 15.99 11.86 27.82
CA SER A 38 16.23 13.15 28.49
C SER A 38 17.34 13.10 29.55
N SER A 39 17.73 11.91 30.00
CA SER A 39 18.73 11.70 31.05
C SER A 39 20.14 11.38 30.55
N MET A 40 20.37 11.13 29.24
CA MET A 40 21.63 10.50 28.80
C MET A 40 22.43 11.23 27.71
N MET A 41 21.84 12.09 26.89
CA MET A 41 22.57 12.69 25.76
C MET A 41 22.21 14.17 25.59
N GLY A 42 23.18 15.06 25.81
CA GLY A 42 23.06 16.51 25.59
C GLY A 42 22.91 16.96 24.13
N VAL A 43 22.42 16.07 23.26
CA VAL A 43 22.05 16.37 21.87
C VAL A 43 20.57 16.76 21.86
N PRO A 44 20.13 17.75 21.07
CA PRO A 44 18.70 18.02 20.91
C PRO A 44 17.98 16.77 20.39
N MET A 45 17.24 16.09 21.28
CA MET A 45 16.43 14.88 21.01
C MET A 45 15.63 15.00 19.71
N LEU A 46 15.09 16.20 19.46
CA LEU A 46 14.32 16.52 18.28
C LEU A 46 15.09 16.25 16.98
N SER A 47 16.39 16.52 16.91
CA SER A 47 17.20 16.34 15.69
C SER A 47 17.37 14.86 15.33
N VAL A 48 17.59 14.00 16.33
CA VAL A 48 17.68 12.54 16.13
C VAL A 48 16.33 12.00 15.70
N LEU A 49 15.25 12.47 16.33
CA LEU A 49 13.89 12.08 15.95
C LEU A 49 13.54 12.52 14.52
N CYS A 50 13.86 13.75 14.14
CA CYS A 50 13.64 14.22 12.78
C CYS A 50 14.43 13.40 11.76
N MET A 51 15.71 13.07 12.04
CA MET A 51 16.55 12.31 11.10
C MET A 51 16.05 10.88 10.91
N ALA A 52 15.72 10.19 12.00
CA ALA A 52 15.21 8.83 11.94
C ALA A 52 13.81 8.78 11.29
N GLY A 53 12.93 9.75 11.59
CA GLY A 53 11.65 9.90 10.90
C GLY A 53 11.80 10.16 9.40
N ALA A 54 12.77 10.99 9.00
CA ALA A 54 13.07 11.23 7.59
C ALA A 54 13.57 9.95 6.89
N ALA A 55 14.42 9.16 7.54
CA ALA A 55 14.90 7.89 7.01
C ALA A 55 13.75 6.89 6.79
N VAL A 56 12.84 6.76 7.76
CA VAL A 56 11.65 5.92 7.64
C VAL A 56 10.76 6.40 6.49
N TYR A 57 10.52 7.71 6.38
CA TYR A 57 9.72 8.28 5.29
C TYR A 57 10.31 7.98 3.90
N VAL A 58 11.63 8.10 3.73
CA VAL A 58 12.30 7.75 2.47
C VAL A 58 12.14 6.27 2.17
N PHE A 59 12.28 5.40 3.17
CA PHE A 59 12.12 3.95 3.01
C PHE A 59 10.70 3.55 2.61
N GLU A 60 9.68 4.19 3.20
CA GLU A 60 8.27 3.97 2.83
C GLU A 60 8.00 4.39 1.38
N LYS A 61 8.51 5.55 0.97
CA LYS A 61 8.39 6.03 -0.42
C LYS A 61 9.10 5.10 -1.40
N ALA A 62 10.32 4.68 -1.07
CA ALA A 62 11.09 3.73 -1.88
C ALA A 62 10.31 2.42 -2.06
N THR A 63 9.78 1.85 -0.99
CA THR A 63 8.99 0.60 -1.03
C THR A 63 7.72 0.78 -1.85
N LYS A 64 6.95 1.87 -1.63
CA LYS A 64 5.73 2.15 -2.40
C LYS A 64 6.00 2.29 -3.91
N PHE A 65 7.02 3.04 -4.30
CA PHE A 65 7.30 3.26 -5.72
C PHE A 65 7.99 2.08 -6.39
N SER A 66 8.80 1.31 -5.65
CA SER A 66 9.54 0.17 -6.22
C SER A 66 8.72 -1.12 -6.25
N VAL A 67 7.83 -1.35 -5.29
CA VAL A 67 7.11 -2.62 -5.13
C VAL A 67 5.64 -2.49 -5.51
N PHE A 68 4.95 -1.50 -4.97
CA PHE A 68 3.50 -1.36 -5.17
C PHE A 68 3.13 -0.91 -6.57
N LYS A 69 3.84 0.08 -7.15
CA LYS A 69 3.54 0.56 -8.51
C LYS A 69 3.62 -0.54 -9.58
N PRO A 70 4.70 -1.34 -9.68
CA PRO A 70 4.72 -2.45 -10.62
C PRO A 70 3.61 -3.48 -10.36
N ALA A 71 3.26 -3.72 -9.09
CA ALA A 71 2.22 -4.68 -8.74
C ALA A 71 0.81 -4.19 -9.12
N GLU A 72 0.57 -2.88 -9.03
CA GLU A 72 -0.66 -2.23 -9.47
C GLU A 72 -0.83 -2.32 -10.99
N GLU A 73 0.21 -2.04 -11.77
CA GLU A 73 0.15 -2.16 -13.24
C GLU A 73 -0.16 -3.59 -13.70
N MET A 74 0.24 -4.62 -12.93
CA MET A 74 -0.10 -6.02 -13.23
C MET A 74 -1.59 -6.31 -13.13
N VAL A 75 -2.30 -5.71 -12.17
CA VAL A 75 -3.76 -5.86 -12.03
C VAL A 75 -4.48 -5.27 -13.23
N TYR A 76 -3.98 -4.14 -13.73
CA TYR A 76 -4.57 -3.46 -14.87
C TYR A 76 -4.32 -4.12 -16.22
N ILE A 77 -3.55 -5.21 -16.31
CA ILE A 77 -3.38 -5.95 -17.57
C ILE A 77 -4.64 -6.76 -17.89
N GLY A 78 -5.32 -7.30 -16.87
CA GLY A 78 -6.50 -8.14 -17.05
C GLY A 78 -7.83 -7.38 -17.17
N LEU A 79 -7.81 -6.04 -17.11
CA LEU A 79 -9.02 -5.22 -17.24
C LEU A 79 -9.17 -4.67 -18.66
N ASP A 80 -10.41 -4.54 -19.12
CA ASP A 80 -10.77 -3.82 -20.35
C ASP A 80 -10.19 -2.40 -20.36
N GLU A 81 -9.78 -1.93 -21.54
CA GLU A 81 -9.02 -0.67 -21.72
C GLU A 81 -9.77 0.56 -21.18
N ASN A 82 -11.11 0.54 -21.27
CA ASN A 82 -11.96 1.61 -20.73
C ASN A 82 -12.01 1.58 -19.19
N ALA A 83 -12.13 0.39 -18.59
CA ALA A 83 -12.17 0.22 -17.14
C ALA A 83 -10.83 0.57 -16.49
N LYS A 84 -9.72 0.17 -17.14
CA LYS A 84 -8.35 0.50 -16.73
C LYS A 84 -8.12 2.00 -16.63
N THR A 85 -8.41 2.74 -17.70
CA THR A 85 -8.09 4.17 -17.80
C THR A 85 -8.93 5.00 -16.83
N ARG A 86 -10.23 4.70 -16.73
CA ARG A 86 -11.14 5.41 -15.81
C ARG A 86 -10.86 5.05 -14.36
N GLY A 87 -10.57 3.79 -14.06
CA GLY A 87 -10.22 3.32 -12.72
C GLY A 87 -8.94 3.98 -12.21
N LYS A 88 -7.87 3.91 -13.02
CA LYS A 88 -6.57 4.52 -12.68
C LYS A 88 -6.67 6.02 -12.43
N ALA A 89 -7.32 6.76 -13.34
CA ALA A 89 -7.52 8.21 -13.17
C ALA A 89 -8.34 8.53 -11.91
N SER A 90 -9.39 7.74 -11.62
CA SER A 90 -10.22 7.95 -10.43
C SER A 90 -9.44 7.71 -9.15
N VAL A 91 -8.66 6.63 -9.07
CA VAL A 91 -7.83 6.31 -7.89
C VAL A 91 -6.72 7.33 -7.71
N ASP A 92 -6.05 7.76 -8.77
CA ASP A 92 -4.96 8.74 -8.69
C ASP A 92 -5.45 10.12 -8.22
N ILE A 93 -6.61 10.57 -8.72
CA ILE A 93 -7.19 11.87 -8.36
C ILE A 93 -7.84 11.81 -6.98
N LEU A 94 -8.77 10.87 -6.76
CA LEU A 94 -9.52 10.80 -5.52
C LEU A 94 -8.66 10.27 -4.38
N GLY A 95 -7.97 9.15 -4.57
CA GLY A 95 -7.16 8.54 -3.50
C GLY A 95 -5.99 9.42 -3.08
N GLY A 96 -5.28 10.01 -4.05
CA GLY A 96 -4.15 10.89 -3.78
C GLY A 96 -4.52 12.18 -3.05
N GLN A 97 -5.67 12.79 -3.39
CA GLN A 97 -6.11 14.04 -2.78
C GLN A 97 -6.89 13.82 -1.48
N LEU A 98 -7.80 12.83 -1.43
CA LEU A 98 -8.56 12.51 -0.22
C LEU A 98 -7.66 12.05 0.92
N GLY A 99 -6.59 11.29 0.63
CA GLY A 99 -5.63 10.91 1.66
C GLY A 99 -4.89 12.10 2.26
N LYS A 100 -4.49 13.07 1.44
CA LYS A 100 -3.78 14.27 1.90
C LYS A 100 -4.69 15.21 2.68
N SER A 101 -5.89 15.49 2.17
CA SER A 101 -6.85 16.36 2.85
C SER A 101 -7.40 15.70 4.11
N GLY A 102 -7.76 14.42 4.05
CA GLY A 102 -8.23 13.64 5.20
C GLY A 102 -7.20 13.57 6.32
N GLY A 103 -5.93 13.33 5.99
CA GLY A 103 -4.83 13.37 6.97
C GLY A 103 -4.64 14.75 7.59
N SER A 104 -4.73 15.83 6.80
CA SER A 104 -4.62 17.20 7.31
C SER A 104 -5.77 17.57 8.25
N VAL A 105 -7.01 17.23 7.88
CA VAL A 105 -8.20 17.48 8.71
C VAL A 105 -8.11 16.69 10.01
N LEU A 106 -7.64 15.44 9.94
CA LEU A 106 -7.45 14.60 11.12
C LEU A 106 -6.43 15.21 12.08
N ILE A 107 -5.25 15.62 11.58
CA ILE A 107 -4.21 16.22 12.42
C ILE A 107 -4.69 17.57 12.99
N GLN A 108 -5.33 18.42 12.19
CA GLN A 108 -5.87 19.71 12.68
C GLN A 108 -6.99 19.51 13.70
N GLY A 109 -7.92 18.60 13.44
CA GLY A 109 -8.98 18.26 14.39
C GLY A 109 -8.41 17.73 15.70
N LEU A 110 -7.37 16.89 15.63
CA LEU A 110 -6.71 16.36 16.82
C LEU A 110 -5.94 17.45 17.59
N LEU A 111 -5.29 18.39 16.90
CA LEU A 111 -4.62 19.52 17.55
C LEU A 111 -5.60 20.48 18.22
N LEU A 112 -6.75 20.73 17.61
CA LEU A 112 -7.78 21.63 18.15
C LEU A 112 -8.59 20.98 19.28
N CYS A 113 -8.83 19.67 19.22
CA CYS A 113 -9.63 18.93 20.21
C CYS A 113 -8.79 18.38 21.38
N SER A 114 -7.51 18.10 21.17
CA SER A 114 -6.63 17.63 22.24
C SER A 114 -6.38 18.75 23.25
N THR A 115 -6.67 18.47 24.52
CA THR A 115 -6.50 19.38 25.67
C THR A 115 -5.06 19.87 25.81
N THR A 116 -4.10 19.16 25.21
CA THR A 116 -2.66 19.44 25.31
C THR A 116 -2.19 20.48 24.30
N GLY A 117 -2.91 20.73 23.19
CA GLY A 117 -2.55 21.72 22.16
C GLY A 117 -1.21 21.51 21.44
N HIS A 118 -0.53 20.36 21.64
CA HIS A 118 0.79 20.07 21.10
C HIS A 118 0.86 18.64 20.54
N LEU A 119 1.68 18.45 19.49
CA LEU A 119 1.75 17.20 18.72
C LEU A 119 2.13 15.96 19.54
N ALA A 120 2.95 16.13 20.59
CA ALA A 120 3.37 15.01 21.43
C ALA A 120 2.19 14.30 22.13
N GLY A 121 1.17 15.06 22.57
CA GLY A 121 -0.04 14.48 23.18
C GLY A 121 -0.96 13.78 22.18
N ALA A 122 -0.84 14.12 20.90
CA ALA A 122 -1.60 13.53 19.79
C ALA A 122 -0.99 12.21 19.28
N LEU A 123 0.28 11.91 19.59
CA LEU A 123 1.00 10.73 19.08
C LEU A 123 0.29 9.38 19.31
N PRO A 124 -0.30 9.07 20.49
CA PRO A 124 -0.96 7.79 20.70
C PRO A 124 -2.21 7.60 19.82
N VAL A 125 -2.96 8.68 19.61
CA VAL A 125 -4.14 8.67 18.72
C VAL A 125 -3.69 8.52 17.27
N LEU A 126 -2.65 9.25 16.85
CA LEU A 126 -2.08 9.12 15.50
C LEU A 126 -1.55 7.71 15.23
N PHE A 127 -0.89 7.08 16.22
CA PHE A 127 -0.43 5.70 16.12
C PHE A 127 -1.61 4.74 15.92
N THR A 128 -2.67 4.91 16.71
CA THR A 128 -3.89 4.07 16.59
C THR A 128 -4.51 4.20 15.20
N VAL A 129 -4.67 5.42 14.70
CA VAL A 129 -5.20 5.68 13.36
C VAL A 129 -4.28 5.07 12.28
N HIS A 130 -2.97 5.23 12.39
CA HIS A 130 -1.99 4.64 11.48
C HIS A 130 -2.13 3.12 11.39
N THR A 131 -2.23 2.45 12.53
CA THR A 131 -2.42 0.99 12.58
C THR A 131 -3.74 0.57 11.96
N ILE A 132 -4.84 1.31 12.20
CA ILE A 132 -6.15 1.02 11.60
C ILE A 132 -6.09 1.18 10.07
N VAL A 133 -5.52 2.28 9.57
CA VAL A 133 -5.41 2.55 8.12
C VAL A 133 -4.52 1.49 7.44
N ALA A 134 -3.40 1.13 8.05
CA ALA A 134 -2.55 0.06 7.54
C ALA A 134 -3.27 -1.31 7.56
N GLY A 135 -4.04 -1.61 8.60
CA GLY A 135 -4.87 -2.82 8.69
C GLY A 135 -5.94 -2.88 7.59
N MET A 136 -6.65 -1.77 7.35
CA MET A 136 -7.60 -1.65 6.24
C MET A 136 -6.91 -1.86 4.89
N TRP A 137 -5.68 -1.38 4.71
CA TRP A 137 -4.92 -1.61 3.49
C TRP A 137 -4.55 -3.09 3.31
N ILE A 138 -4.11 -3.78 4.37
CA ILE A 138 -3.84 -5.23 4.30
C ILE A 138 -5.11 -6.01 3.91
N ALA A 139 -6.26 -5.67 4.50
CA ALA A 139 -7.54 -6.27 4.14
C ALA A 139 -7.91 -6.00 2.67
N ALA A 140 -7.72 -4.77 2.19
CA ALA A 140 -7.98 -4.39 0.81
C ALA A 140 -7.07 -5.15 -0.18
N VAL A 141 -5.79 -5.32 0.13
CA VAL A 141 -4.86 -6.11 -0.71
C VAL A 141 -5.29 -7.58 -0.74
N SER A 142 -5.76 -8.12 0.37
CA SER A 142 -6.21 -9.52 0.46
C SER A 142 -7.49 -9.73 -0.37
N ALA A 143 -8.44 -8.80 -0.28
CA ALA A 143 -9.65 -8.80 -1.11
C ALA A 143 -9.31 -8.68 -2.61
N LEU A 144 -8.36 -7.81 -2.96
CA LEU A 144 -7.91 -7.66 -4.34
C LEU A 144 -7.20 -8.91 -4.87
N ALA A 145 -6.41 -9.58 -4.04
CA ALA A 145 -5.75 -10.84 -4.40
C ALA A 145 -6.74 -11.95 -4.72
N PHE A 146 -7.86 -11.99 -4.02
CA PHE A 146 -8.94 -12.93 -4.30
C PHE A 146 -9.56 -12.66 -5.68
N HIS A 147 -10.03 -11.44 -5.95
CA HIS A 147 -10.64 -11.09 -7.25
C HIS A 147 -9.67 -11.20 -8.44
N HIS A 148 -8.39 -10.90 -8.23
CA HIS A 148 -7.38 -11.04 -9.27
C HIS A 148 -7.12 -12.51 -9.63
N GLY A 149 -7.28 -13.44 -8.68
CA GLY A 149 -7.22 -14.88 -8.95
C GLY A 149 -8.35 -15.31 -9.89
N ASP A 150 -9.60 -14.97 -9.52
CA ASP A 150 -10.78 -15.31 -10.32
C ASP A 150 -10.69 -14.76 -11.76
N LEU A 151 -10.17 -13.54 -11.91
CA LEU A 151 -9.99 -12.91 -13.22
C LEU A 151 -8.91 -13.60 -14.06
N LEU A 152 -7.82 -14.05 -13.44
CA LEU A 152 -6.79 -14.83 -14.15
C LEU A 152 -7.31 -16.22 -14.57
N ASP A 153 -8.10 -16.88 -13.72
CA ASP A 153 -8.67 -18.19 -14.03
C ASP A 153 -9.66 -18.08 -15.20
N ALA A 154 -10.50 -17.04 -15.22
CA ALA A 154 -11.42 -16.77 -16.32
C ALA A 154 -10.69 -16.49 -17.65
N LEU A 155 -9.62 -15.68 -17.62
CA LEU A 155 -8.81 -15.42 -18.81
C LEU A 155 -8.09 -16.68 -19.32
N THR A 156 -7.65 -17.54 -18.41
CA THR A 156 -6.99 -18.81 -18.78
C THR A 156 -7.98 -19.76 -19.46
N SER A 157 -9.23 -19.84 -18.97
CA SER A 157 -10.26 -20.66 -19.63
C SER A 157 -10.62 -20.18 -21.05
N ILE A 158 -10.61 -18.87 -21.29
CA ILE A 158 -10.88 -18.32 -22.64
C ILE A 158 -9.74 -18.68 -23.61
N ASP A 159 -8.48 -18.62 -23.14
CA ASP A 159 -7.30 -18.94 -23.96
C ASP A 159 -7.17 -20.44 -24.25
N ASP A 160 -7.77 -21.29 -23.41
CA ASP A 160 -7.88 -22.74 -23.66
C ASP A 160 -9.03 -23.03 -24.66
N ASP A 161 -10.19 -22.37 -24.53
CA ASP A 161 -11.30 -22.49 -25.49
C ASP A 161 -10.92 -22.01 -26.91
N ASP A 162 -10.18 -20.91 -27.03
CA ASP A 162 -9.74 -20.38 -28.33
C ASP A 162 -8.69 -21.31 -28.99
N LYS A 163 -7.82 -21.96 -28.18
CA LYS A 163 -6.92 -23.00 -28.68
C LYS A 163 -7.66 -24.24 -29.17
N ASP A 164 -8.62 -24.75 -28.39
CA ASP A 164 -9.46 -25.88 -28.81
C ASP A 164 -10.22 -25.56 -30.10
N THR A 165 -10.72 -24.33 -30.24
CA THR A 165 -11.39 -23.86 -31.45
C THR A 165 -10.42 -23.79 -32.63
N ALA A 166 -9.20 -23.28 -32.42
CA ALA A 166 -8.15 -23.21 -33.44
C ALA A 166 -7.68 -24.60 -33.89
N ASP A 167 -7.56 -25.55 -32.96
CA ASP A 167 -7.17 -26.94 -33.23
C ASP A 167 -8.29 -27.68 -34.00
N LEU A 168 -9.56 -27.52 -33.60
CA LEU A 168 -10.72 -28.03 -34.35
C LEU A 168 -10.78 -27.49 -35.79
N VAL A 169 -10.49 -26.20 -35.98
CA VAL A 169 -10.43 -25.58 -37.32
C VAL A 169 -9.26 -26.12 -38.14
N CYS A 170 -8.11 -26.40 -37.52
CA CYS A 170 -6.98 -27.05 -38.18
C CYS A 170 -7.30 -28.48 -38.62
N ASP A 171 -7.95 -29.27 -37.76
CA ASP A 171 -8.33 -30.65 -38.08
C ASP A 171 -9.35 -30.72 -39.22
N LEU A 172 -10.32 -29.80 -39.26
CA LEU A 172 -11.30 -29.72 -40.36
C LEU A 172 -10.69 -29.22 -41.69
N LYS A 173 -9.51 -28.60 -41.67
CA LYS A 173 -8.83 -28.07 -42.86
C LYS A 173 -7.92 -29.11 -43.53
N GLN A 174 -7.63 -30.24 -42.90
CA GLN A 174 -6.81 -31.30 -43.50
C GLN A 174 -7.61 -32.02 -44.60
N PRO A 175 -7.20 -31.93 -45.88
CA PRO A 175 -7.82 -32.75 -46.93
C PRO A 175 -7.46 -34.21 -46.67
N ALA A 176 -8.48 -35.08 -46.74
CA ALA A 176 -8.31 -36.54 -46.75
C ALA A 176 -7.43 -37.01 -47.92
#